data_AF-A0A0Q3QS22-F1
#
_entry.id   AF-A0A0Q3QS22-F1
#
_cell.length_a   1.000
_cell.length_b   1.000
_cell.length_c   1.000
_cell.angle_alpha   90.00
_cell.angle_beta   90.00
_cell.angle_gamma   90.00
#
_symmetry.space_group_name_H-M   'P 1'
#
loop_
_entity.id
_entity.type
_entity.pdbx_description
1 polymer ?
#
loop_
_entity_poly.entity_id
_entity_poly.type
_entity_poly.pdbx_seq_one_letter_code
_entity_poly.pdbx_strand_id
1 'polypeptide(L)'
;GRLRKIVFSDPVELQLLNRLLAPHITCGIFWKISKLWLKGCKVIILDIPLLFEAKMDQWTDPVIVVWVDPKTQIERLVSRDGCSEEQAQNRIDTQLALDWKKSQADMVVNNSGSLDDTKEQLQEVLKQVSGDLTWKERLRSRDDLVSIVLCTTIGVLLAHKNLLG
;
A
#
# COMPACT_ATOMS: atom_id res chain seq x y z
N GLY A 1 -0.81 13.36 17.81
CA GLY A 1 -2.14 13.96 18.06
C GLY A 1 -2.91 13.12 19.07
N ARG A 2 -3.85 13.73 19.82
CA ARG A 2 -4.65 13.06 20.87
C ARG A 2 -5.38 11.78 20.39
N LEU A 3 -5.83 11.73 19.13
CA LEU A 3 -6.40 10.49 18.54
C LEU A 3 -5.41 9.32 18.53
N ARG A 4 -4.13 9.57 18.20
CA ARG A 4 -3.10 8.52 18.17
C ARG A 4 -2.83 7.92 19.56
N LYS A 5 -3.12 8.63 20.65
CA LYS A 5 -2.95 8.09 22.01
C LYS A 5 -4.15 7.28 22.49
N ILE A 6 -5.35 7.53 21.96
CA ILE A 6 -6.58 6.84 22.37
C ILE A 6 -6.79 5.59 21.53
N VAL A 7 -6.54 5.67 20.21
CA VAL A 7 -6.77 4.55 19.29
C VAL A 7 -5.73 3.43 19.48
N PHE A 8 -4.54 3.73 20.02
CA PHE A 8 -3.48 2.73 20.25
C PHE A 8 -3.49 2.10 21.65
N SER A 9 -4.49 2.40 22.49
CA SER A 9 -4.57 1.83 23.85
C SER A 9 -5.29 0.48 23.91
N ASP A 10 -6.14 0.17 22.93
CA ASP A 10 -6.85 -1.11 22.87
C ASP A 10 -6.80 -1.68 21.44
N PRO A 11 -6.15 -2.84 21.22
CA PRO A 11 -6.10 -3.48 19.90
C PRO A 11 -7.49 -3.86 19.37
N VAL A 12 -8.49 -4.07 20.23
CA VAL A 12 -9.87 -4.42 19.83
C VAL A 12 -10.59 -3.20 19.23
N GLU A 13 -10.50 -2.05 19.88
CA GLU A 13 -11.07 -0.79 19.38
C GLU A 13 -10.39 -0.31 18.10
N LEU A 14 -9.07 -0.50 18.00
CA LEU A 14 -8.30 -0.20 16.78
C LEU A 14 -8.73 -1.08 15.60
N GLN A 15 -8.99 -2.38 15.85
CA GLN A 15 -9.53 -3.27 14.82
C GLN A 15 -10.93 -2.87 14.38
N LEU A 16 -11.81 -2.52 15.32
CA LEU A 16 -13.18 -2.10 15.01
C LEU A 16 -13.20 -0.79 14.20
N LEU A 17 -12.38 0.19 14.59
CA LEU A 17 -12.22 1.43 13.85
C LEU A 17 -11.67 1.19 12.44
N ASN A 18 -10.62 0.38 12.31
CA ASN A 18 -10.04 0.04 11.00
C ASN A 18 -11.06 -0.68 10.11
N ARG A 19 -11.89 -1.57 10.69
CA ARG A 19 -12.95 -2.29 9.96
C ARG A 19 -14.03 -1.34 9.44
N LEU A 20 -14.41 -0.32 10.22
CA LEU A 20 -15.39 0.68 9.79
C LEU A 20 -14.82 1.64 8.74
N LEU A 21 -13.54 2.01 8.85
CA LEU A 21 -12.90 2.95 7.92
C LEU A 21 -12.49 2.30 6.60
N ALA A 22 -12.10 1.03 6.62
CA ALA A 22 -11.67 0.29 5.42
C ALA A 22 -12.60 0.44 4.21
N PRO A 23 -13.93 0.21 4.30
CA PRO A 23 -14.83 0.34 3.15
C PRO A 23 -14.94 1.77 2.61
N HIS A 24 -14.82 2.79 3.48
CA HIS A 24 -14.85 4.18 3.05
C HIS A 24 -13.57 4.59 2.32
N ILE A 25 -12.42 4.10 2.80
CA ILE A 25 -11.11 4.37 2.20
C ILE A 25 -11.02 3.69 0.83
N THR A 26 -11.41 2.43 0.72
CA THR A 26 -11.38 1.70 -0.56
C THR A 26 -12.33 2.29 -1.59
N CYS A 27 -13.55 2.67 -1.19
CA CYS A 27 -14.50 3.34 -2.08
C CYS A 27 -13.96 4.69 -2.58
N GLY A 28 -13.32 5.48 -1.70
CA GLY A 28 -12.69 6.75 -2.08
C GLY A 28 -11.52 6.58 -3.05
N ILE A 29 -10.69 5.56 -2.86
CA ILE A 29 -9.59 5.21 -3.77
C ILE A 29 -10.16 4.77 -5.13
N PHE A 30 -11.16 3.88 -5.13
CA PHE A 30 -11.82 3.41 -6.36
C PHE A 30 -12.38 4.57 -7.19
N TRP A 31 -13.14 5.48 -6.56
CA TRP A 31 -13.71 6.62 -7.28
C TRP A 31 -12.63 7.52 -7.92
N LYS A 32 -11.50 7.72 -7.24
CA LYS A 32 -10.37 8.47 -7.80
C LYS A 32 -9.74 7.74 -8.98
N ILE A 33 -9.54 6.43 -8.87
CA ILE A 33 -9.02 5.58 -9.96
C ILE A 33 -9.95 5.67 -11.17
N SER A 34 -11.26 5.46 -10.99
CA SER A 34 -12.24 5.55 -12.08
C SER A 34 -12.24 6.93 -12.74
N LYS A 35 -12.13 8.01 -11.96
CA LYS A 35 -12.08 9.38 -12.49
C LYS A 35 -10.80 9.65 -13.30
N LEU A 36 -9.65 9.15 -12.86
CA LEU A 36 -8.38 9.27 -13.60
C LEU A 36 -8.41 8.45 -14.88
N TRP A 37 -9.02 7.26 -14.82
CA TRP A 37 -9.17 6.40 -15.97
C TRP A 37 -10.08 7.02 -17.05
N LEU A 38 -11.21 7.61 -16.65
CA LEU A 38 -12.09 8.38 -17.56
C LEU A 38 -11.40 9.58 -18.21
N LYS A 39 -10.34 10.11 -17.60
CA LYS A 39 -9.49 11.16 -18.18
C LYS A 39 -8.43 10.62 -19.15
N GLY A 40 -8.37 9.31 -19.37
CA GLY A 40 -7.40 8.67 -20.24
C GLY A 40 -6.02 8.44 -19.61
N CYS A 41 -5.89 8.54 -18.29
CA CYS A 41 -4.65 8.17 -17.59
C CYS A 41 -4.41 6.66 -17.74
N LYS A 42 -3.30 6.28 -18.38
CA LYS A 42 -2.92 4.89 -18.61
C LYS A 42 -2.21 4.25 -17.40
N VAL A 43 -1.54 5.07 -16.60
CA VAL A 43 -0.77 4.64 -15.42
C VAL A 43 -1.26 5.44 -14.21
N ILE A 44 -1.57 4.75 -13.13
CA ILE A 44 -2.01 5.34 -11.85
C ILE A 44 -1.13 4.74 -10.76
N ILE A 45 -0.43 5.60 -10.02
CA ILE A 45 0.43 5.19 -8.91
C ILE A 45 -0.33 5.36 -7.61
N LEU A 46 -0.43 4.28 -6.82
CA LEU A 46 -1.08 4.28 -5.51
C LEU A 46 -0.01 4.18 -4.41
N ASP A 47 0.06 5.19 -3.54
CA ASP A 47 0.92 5.16 -2.35
C ASP A 47 0.12 4.65 -1.15
N ILE A 48 0.35 3.38 -0.76
CA ILE A 48 -0.39 2.67 0.28
C ILE A 48 0.61 2.04 1.26
N PRO A 49 0.83 2.65 2.45
CA PRO A 49 1.80 2.14 3.43
C PRO A 49 1.46 0.73 3.98
N LEU A 50 0.17 0.40 4.02
CA LEU A 50 -0.38 -0.85 4.55
C LEU A 50 -0.93 -1.75 3.43
N LEU A 51 -0.31 -1.72 2.25
CA LEU A 51 -0.80 -2.40 1.04
C LEU A 51 -1.12 -3.89 1.31
N PHE A 52 -0.15 -4.61 1.89
CA PHE A 52 -0.28 -6.04 2.17
C PHE A 52 -1.17 -6.33 3.36
N GLU A 53 -1.11 -5.51 4.41
CA GLU A 53 -1.97 -5.61 5.58
C GLU A 53 -3.45 -5.44 5.21
N ALA A 54 -3.74 -4.59 4.23
CA ALA A 54 -5.07 -4.35 3.68
C ALA A 54 -5.44 -5.32 2.54
N LYS A 55 -4.55 -6.24 2.15
CA LYS A 55 -4.71 -7.17 1.01
C LYS A 55 -5.04 -6.46 -0.31
N MET A 56 -4.54 -5.24 -0.48
CA MET A 56 -4.77 -4.41 -1.66
C MET A 56 -3.77 -4.70 -2.78
N ASP A 57 -2.73 -5.48 -2.50
CA ASP A 57 -1.78 -6.03 -3.46
C ASP A 57 -2.49 -6.79 -4.60
N GLN A 58 -3.60 -7.46 -4.29
CA GLN A 58 -4.41 -8.18 -5.28
C GLN A 58 -5.10 -7.27 -6.31
N TRP A 59 -5.14 -5.96 -6.07
CA TRP A 59 -5.81 -4.97 -6.92
C TRP A 59 -4.82 -4.06 -7.65
N THR A 60 -3.52 -4.29 -7.48
CA THR A 60 -2.45 -3.45 -8.03
C THR A 60 -1.41 -4.30 -8.72
N ASP A 61 -1.09 -3.97 -9.96
CA ASP A 61 -0.05 -4.67 -10.74
C ASP A 61 0.72 -3.62 -11.58
N PRO A 62 2.06 -3.56 -11.52
CA PRO A 62 2.95 -4.28 -10.61
C PRO A 62 3.05 -3.65 -9.21
N VAL A 63 3.39 -4.45 -8.20
CA VAL A 63 3.66 -4.00 -6.82
C VAL A 63 5.13 -3.61 -6.67
N ILE A 64 5.36 -2.35 -6.28
CA ILE A 64 6.69 -1.78 -6.05
C ILE A 64 6.89 -1.57 -4.54
N VAL A 65 7.96 -2.14 -3.98
CA VAL A 65 8.35 -1.91 -2.58
C VAL A 65 9.64 -1.10 -2.48
N VAL A 66 9.58 0.00 -1.74
CA VAL A 66 10.78 0.75 -1.35
C VAL A 66 11.34 0.13 -0.08
N TRP A 67 12.50 -0.52 -0.20
CA TRP A 67 13.17 -1.22 0.88
C TRP A 67 14.36 -0.42 1.40
N VAL A 68 14.64 -0.55 2.69
CA VAL A 68 15.83 0.01 3.35
C VAL A 68 16.28 -0.98 4.41
N ASP A 69 17.58 -1.06 4.67
CA ASP A 69 18.11 -1.92 5.72
C ASP A 69 17.56 -1.50 7.11
N PRO A 70 17.36 -2.45 8.03
CA PRO A 70 16.72 -2.18 9.32
C PRO A 70 17.43 -1.10 10.15
N LYS A 71 18.76 -1.05 10.07
CA LYS A 71 19.56 -0.10 10.85
C LYS A 71 19.32 1.34 10.35
N THR A 72 19.45 1.55 9.05
CA THR A 72 19.15 2.83 8.40
C THR A 72 17.68 3.22 8.57
N GLN A 73 16.75 2.25 8.59
CA GLN A 73 15.33 2.51 8.85
C GLN A 73 15.10 3.16 10.22
N ILE A 74 15.70 2.60 11.27
CA ILE A 74 15.59 3.10 12.64
C ILE A 74 16.25 4.48 12.74
N GLU A 75 17.49 4.62 12.26
CA GLU A 75 18.24 5.88 12.29
C GLU A 75 17.46 7.03 11.63
N ARG A 76 16.88 6.78 10.45
CA ARG A 76 16.05 7.77 9.74
C ARG A 76 14.75 8.08 10.48
N LEU A 77 14.11 7.09 11.10
CA LEU A 77 12.87 7.30 11.86
C LEU A 77 13.11 8.15 13.12
N VAL A 78 14.20 7.86 13.85
CA VAL A 78 14.64 8.62 15.02
C VAL A 78 14.95 10.06 14.64
N SER A 79 15.76 10.25 13.59
CA SER A 79 16.16 11.57 13.10
C SER A 79 14.95 12.41 12.62
N ARG A 80 14.01 11.80 11.89
CA ARG A 80 12.83 12.48 11.34
C ARG A 80 11.78 12.81 12.39
N ASP A 81 11.47 11.87 13.27
CA ASP A 81 10.34 11.98 14.19
C ASP A 81 10.76 12.43 15.61
N GLY A 82 12.05 12.52 15.90
CA GLY A 82 12.59 12.89 17.22
C GLY A 82 12.20 11.91 18.33
N CYS A 83 12.00 10.64 17.99
CA CYS A 83 11.58 9.58 18.93
C CYS A 83 12.77 8.74 19.42
N SER A 84 12.62 7.99 20.51
CA SER A 84 13.67 7.06 20.96
C SER A 84 13.78 5.86 20.01
N GLU A 85 14.94 5.21 19.97
CA GLU A 85 15.14 3.98 19.19
C GLU A 85 14.10 2.90 19.55
N GLU A 86 13.78 2.74 20.83
CA GLU A 86 12.75 1.80 21.30
C GLU A 86 11.35 2.15 20.75
N GLN A 87 11.00 3.43 20.69
CA GLN A 87 9.74 3.87 20.09
C GLN A 87 9.74 3.66 18.58
N ALA A 88 10.88 3.83 17.93
CA ALA A 88 11.04 3.56 16.51
C ALA A 88 10.87 2.07 16.20
N GLN A 89 11.53 1.21 16.97
CA GLN A 89 11.44 -0.24 16.84
C GLN A 89 10.01 -0.74 17.04
N ASN A 90 9.36 -0.32 18.12
CA ASN A 90 7.97 -0.69 18.38
C ASN A 90 7.03 -0.32 17.22
N ARG A 91 7.26 0.80 16.53
CA ARG A 91 6.46 1.18 15.35
C ARG A 91 6.75 0.29 14.15
N ILE A 92 8.01 -0.08 13.93
CA ILE A 92 8.40 -1.00 12.85
C ILE A 92 7.75 -2.36 13.09
N ASP A 93 7.78 -2.85 14.34
CA ASP A 93 7.25 -4.16 14.73
C ASP A 93 5.72 -4.24 14.64
N THR A 94 5.00 -3.11 14.69
CA THR A 94 3.54 -3.10 14.49
C THR A 94 3.10 -3.35 13.04
N GLN A 95 4.02 -3.32 12.09
CA GLN A 95 3.75 -3.52 10.66
C GLN A 95 4.36 -4.83 10.17
N LEU A 96 3.95 -5.30 8.98
CA LEU A 96 4.62 -6.43 8.37
C LEU A 96 6.09 -6.09 8.07
N ALA A 97 6.98 -7.04 8.38
CA ALA A 97 8.41 -6.89 8.18
C ALA A 97 8.74 -6.44 6.74
N LEU A 98 9.62 -5.44 6.62
CA LEU A 98 9.99 -4.87 5.32
C LEU A 98 10.66 -5.89 4.40
N ASP A 99 11.44 -6.81 4.97
CA ASP A 99 12.02 -7.95 4.25
C ASP A 99 10.97 -8.92 3.71
N TRP A 100 9.89 -9.13 4.47
CA TRP A 100 8.77 -9.92 3.98
C TRP A 100 8.07 -9.20 2.82
N LYS A 101 7.80 -7.88 2.94
CA LYS A 101 7.20 -7.07 1.85
C LYS A 101 8.06 -7.11 0.59
N LYS A 102 9.38 -7.01 0.74
CA LYS A 102 10.36 -7.16 -0.35
C LYS A 102 10.22 -8.51 -1.08
N SER A 103 9.99 -9.60 -0.35
CA SER A 103 9.82 -10.93 -0.96
C SER A 103 8.54 -11.10 -1.77
N GLN A 104 7.52 -10.26 -1.53
CA GLN A 104 6.21 -10.32 -2.18
C GLN A 104 6.08 -9.30 -3.32
N ALA A 105 7.06 -8.42 -3.51
CA ALA A 105 7.01 -7.35 -4.50
C ALA A 105 7.46 -7.83 -5.88
N ASP A 106 6.82 -7.32 -6.93
CA ASP A 106 7.27 -7.52 -8.31
C ASP A 106 8.56 -6.73 -8.57
N MET A 107 8.69 -5.56 -7.94
CA MET A 107 9.83 -4.66 -8.10
C MET A 107 10.27 -4.09 -6.75
N VAL A 108 11.58 -3.97 -6.55
CA VAL A 108 12.15 -3.46 -5.30
C VAL A 108 13.08 -2.29 -5.58
N VAL A 109 12.88 -1.17 -4.87
CA VAL A 109 13.77 -0.01 -4.90
C VAL A 109 14.55 0.02 -3.58
N ASN A 110 15.86 -0.14 -3.64
CA ASN A 110 16.73 -0.09 -2.46
C ASN A 110 17.12 1.36 -2.14
N ASN A 111 16.70 1.83 -0.97
CA ASN A 111 16.93 3.18 -0.44
C ASN A 111 17.96 3.19 0.73
N SER A 112 18.77 2.15 0.86
CA SER A 112 19.91 2.12 1.79
C SER A 112 21.11 2.94 1.30
N GLY A 113 21.23 3.12 -0.02
CA GLY A 113 22.31 3.88 -0.64
C GLY A 113 22.12 5.40 -0.59
N SER A 114 22.73 6.08 -1.55
CA SER A 114 22.53 7.51 -1.73
C SER A 114 21.16 7.82 -2.34
N LEU A 115 20.75 9.08 -2.24
CA LEU A 115 19.54 9.56 -2.92
C LEU A 115 19.65 9.41 -4.45
N ASP A 116 20.85 9.52 -5.01
CA ASP A 116 21.04 9.42 -6.45
C ASP A 116 20.92 7.96 -6.91
N ASP A 117 21.46 6.99 -6.16
CA ASP A 117 21.23 5.56 -6.43
C ASP A 117 19.74 5.20 -6.41
N THR A 118 18.99 5.82 -5.49
CA THR A 118 17.54 5.59 -5.35
C THR A 118 16.78 6.21 -6.53
N LYS A 119 17.19 7.39 -7.01
CA LYS A 119 16.59 8.03 -8.19
C LYS A 119 16.84 7.21 -9.45
N GLU A 120 18.05 6.68 -9.63
CA GLU A 120 18.37 5.85 -10.80
C GLU A 120 17.53 4.57 -10.82
N GLN A 121 17.43 3.87 -9.68
CA GLN A 121 16.55 2.70 -9.56
C GLN A 121 15.08 3.05 -9.84
N LEU A 122 14.59 4.17 -9.31
CA LEU A 122 13.22 4.61 -9.56
C LEU A 122 12.98 4.96 -11.02
N GLN A 123 13.95 5.59 -11.70
CA GLN A 123 13.85 5.87 -13.13
C GLN A 123 13.75 4.59 -13.96
N GLU A 124 14.50 3.56 -13.60
CA GLU A 124 14.44 2.25 -14.25
C GLU A 124 13.07 1.58 -14.04
N VAL A 125 12.56 1.61 -12.79
CA VAL A 125 11.20 1.14 -12.48
C VAL A 125 10.16 1.89 -13.29
N LEU A 126 10.26 3.23 -13.36
CA LEU A 126 9.33 4.06 -14.11
C LEU A 126 9.35 3.76 -15.60
N LYS A 127 10.52 3.49 -16.19
CA LYS A 127 10.61 3.07 -17.61
C LYS A 127 9.89 1.76 -17.87
N GLN A 128 10.01 0.79 -16.97
CA GLN A 128 9.34 -0.51 -17.10
C GLN A 128 7.82 -0.36 -16.96
N VAL A 129 7.35 0.47 -16.02
CA VAL A 129 5.91 0.68 -15.78
C VAL A 129 5.26 1.61 -16.81
N SER A 130 6.03 2.53 -17.41
CA SER A 130 5.54 3.46 -18.46
C SER A 130 5.75 2.96 -19.88
N GLY A 131 6.41 1.80 -20.05
CA GLY A 131 6.54 1.12 -21.34
C GLY A 131 5.19 0.73 -21.92
N ASP A 132 5.18 0.36 -23.20
CA ASP A 132 3.96 -0.14 -23.83
C ASP A 132 3.53 -1.45 -23.15
N LEU A 133 2.35 -1.41 -22.51
CA LEU A 133 1.73 -2.60 -21.92
C LEU A 133 1.70 -3.73 -22.94
N THR A 134 2.30 -4.85 -22.58
CA THR A 134 2.24 -6.08 -23.35
C THR A 134 0.80 -6.54 -23.47
N TRP A 135 0.48 -7.32 -24.50
CA TRP A 135 -0.88 -7.82 -24.71
C TRP A 135 -1.43 -8.60 -23.50
N LYS A 136 -0.56 -9.25 -22.70
CA LYS A 136 -0.94 -9.94 -21.45
C LYS A 136 -1.39 -8.96 -20.37
N GLU A 137 -0.66 -7.88 -20.16
CA GLU A 137 -1.01 -6.82 -19.20
C GLU A 137 -2.24 -6.03 -19.67
N ARG A 138 -2.42 -5.90 -20.99
CA ARG A 138 -3.58 -5.27 -21.61
C ARG A 138 -4.85 -6.11 -21.49
N LEU A 139 -4.75 -7.44 -21.56
CA LEU A 139 -5.86 -8.34 -21.24
C LEU A 139 -6.12 -8.35 -19.73
N ARG A 140 -5.08 -8.43 -18.89
CA ARG A 140 -5.22 -8.42 -17.42
C ARG A 140 -5.90 -7.14 -16.91
N SER A 141 -5.51 -5.96 -17.39
CA SER A 141 -6.19 -4.71 -17.00
C SER A 141 -7.66 -4.58 -17.48
N ARG A 142 -8.08 -5.40 -18.46
CA ARG A 142 -9.49 -5.47 -18.93
C ARG A 142 -10.29 -6.58 -18.26
N ASP A 143 -9.67 -7.70 -17.91
CA ASP A 143 -10.28 -8.77 -17.11
C ASP A 143 -10.40 -8.36 -15.63
N ASP A 144 -9.51 -7.48 -15.16
CA ASP A 144 -9.61 -6.85 -13.84
C ASP A 144 -10.77 -5.88 -13.70
N LEU A 145 -11.41 -5.41 -14.78
CA LEU A 145 -12.68 -4.69 -14.67
C LEU A 145 -13.77 -5.59 -14.06
N VAL A 146 -13.76 -6.87 -14.41
CA VAL A 146 -14.63 -7.87 -13.79
C VAL A 146 -14.12 -8.19 -12.40
N SER A 147 -12.81 -8.42 -12.18
CA SER A 147 -12.28 -8.71 -10.84
C SER A 147 -12.50 -7.56 -9.84
N ILE A 148 -12.35 -6.29 -10.23
CA ILE A 148 -12.55 -5.12 -9.37
C ILE A 148 -14.05 -4.88 -9.10
N VAL A 149 -14.92 -5.04 -10.10
CA VAL A 149 -16.39 -4.94 -9.91
C VAL A 149 -16.93 -6.13 -9.10
N LEU A 150 -16.42 -7.34 -9.33
CA LEU A 150 -16.81 -8.55 -8.60
C LEU A 150 -16.27 -8.50 -7.15
N CYS A 151 -15.04 -8.03 -6.93
CA CYS A 151 -14.46 -7.87 -5.59
C CYS A 151 -15.10 -6.75 -4.78
N THR A 152 -15.60 -5.68 -5.40
CA THR A 152 -16.37 -4.64 -4.68
C THR A 152 -17.73 -5.16 -4.24
N THR A 153 -18.43 -5.95 -5.06
CA THR A 153 -19.68 -6.60 -4.62
C THR A 153 -19.42 -7.58 -3.48
N ILE A 154 -18.37 -8.41 -3.57
CA ILE A 154 -17.99 -9.34 -2.50
C ILE A 154 -17.53 -8.59 -1.24
N GLY A 155 -16.73 -7.53 -1.36
CA GLY A 155 -16.26 -6.72 -0.23
C GLY A 155 -17.39 -5.97 0.48
N VAL A 156 -18.33 -5.38 -0.27
CA VAL A 156 -19.54 -4.75 0.29
C VAL A 156 -20.46 -5.80 0.92
N LEU A 157 -20.65 -6.96 0.27
CA LEU A 157 -21.46 -8.06 0.82
C LEU A 157 -20.84 -8.67 2.08
N LEU A 158 -19.52 -8.88 2.12
CA LEU A 158 -18.79 -9.39 3.29
C LEU A 158 -18.78 -8.38 4.43
N ALA A 159 -18.72 -7.07 4.14
CA ALA A 159 -18.88 -6.02 5.14
C ALA A 159 -20.30 -5.96 5.69
N HIS A 160 -21.32 -6.09 4.82
CA HIS A 160 -22.73 -6.04 5.22
C HIS A 160 -23.15 -7.27 6.03
N LYS A 161 -22.65 -8.47 5.68
CA LYS A 161 -22.94 -9.72 6.41
C LYS A 161 -22.30 -9.77 7.80
N ASN A 162 -21.21 -9.02 7.99
CA ASN A 162 -20.48 -8.88 9.25
C ASN A 162 -21.00 -7.76 10.16
N LEU A 163 -21.88 -6.90 9.67
CA LEU A 163 -22.57 -5.86 10.46
C LEU A 163 -23.94 -6.33 10.98
N LEU A 164 -24.42 -7.48 10.54
CA LEU A 164 -25.73 -8.06 10.87
C LEU A 164 -25.63 -9.39 11.65
N GLY A 165 -24.43 -9.76 12.11
CA GLY A 165 -24.15 -10.99 12.85
C GLY A 165 -23.45 -10.70 14.18
#